data_AF-A0ABD3L2N1-F1
#
_entry.id   AF-A0ABD3L2N1-F1
#
_cell.length_a   1.000
_cell.length_b   1.000
_cell.length_c   1.000
_cell.angle_alpha   90.00
_cell.angle_beta   90.00
_cell.angle_gamma   90.00
#
_symmetry.space_group_name_H-M   'P 1'
#
loop_
_entity.id
_entity.type
_entity.pdbx_description
1 polymer ?
#
loop_
_entity_poly.entity_id
_entity_poly.type
_entity_poly.pdbx_seq_one_letter_code
_entity_poly.pdbx_strand_id
1 'polypeptide(L)'
;MTILIEQIENGAQAEEQKTLTITNDLVLDGGFAVPKEASNDGFLAPEINAFGHSFRDYDAESQRQKTVEEFYRLNHIHQTYDFVKRKREEYGKLDKIEMSIWECCELLNDVIDESDPDLDEPQIEHLLQTAEAIRKDYPDEDWLHLTGLIHDLGKVLLHPSFGGLPQWAVVGDTHPLGCAFDESIVHHKYFEGNPDYHNPAYNTKCGIYSEGCGLDNVMITWGHDDYMYLVAKENKTTLPPAALFIIRYHSFYPLHRCGAYTHLMNEQDKESMKWLKIFKY
;
A
#
# COMPACT_ATOMS: atom_id res chain seq x y z
N MET A 1 -20.62 -34.80 -40.10
CA MET A 1 -20.35 -34.77 -41.55
C MET A 1 -19.11 -33.94 -41.74
N THR A 2 -17.98 -34.63 -41.92
CA THR A 2 -16.63 -34.05 -41.95
C THR A 2 -16.33 -33.57 -43.37
N ILE A 3 -15.84 -32.34 -43.53
CA ILE A 3 -15.33 -31.85 -44.81
C ILE A 3 -13.89 -31.40 -44.55
N LEU A 4 -12.96 -32.19 -45.11
CA LEU A 4 -11.54 -31.89 -45.27
C LEU A 4 -11.38 -30.91 -46.44
N ILE A 5 -10.53 -29.90 -46.29
CA ILE A 5 -10.02 -29.10 -47.40
C ILE A 5 -8.49 -29.05 -47.27
N GLU A 6 -7.84 -29.36 -48.40
CA GLU A 6 -6.42 -29.65 -48.59
C GLU A 6 -5.50 -28.45 -48.36
N GLN A 7 -4.30 -28.76 -47.85
CA GLN A 7 -3.16 -27.86 -47.76
C GLN A 7 -2.53 -27.63 -49.14
N ILE A 8 -2.08 -26.41 -49.40
CA ILE A 8 -1.12 -26.09 -50.45
C ILE A 8 0.22 -25.77 -49.77
N GLU A 9 1.22 -26.61 -50.02
CA GLU A 9 2.62 -26.38 -49.66
C GLU A 9 3.26 -25.36 -50.61
N ASN A 10 4.04 -24.44 -50.07
CA ASN A 10 5.14 -23.80 -50.80
C ASN A 10 6.33 -23.72 -49.85
N GLY A 11 7.37 -24.47 -50.17
CA GLY A 11 8.58 -24.60 -49.36
C GLY A 11 9.56 -23.45 -49.55
N ALA A 12 10.33 -23.20 -48.49
CA ALA A 12 11.71 -22.74 -48.55
C ALA A 12 12.40 -23.20 -47.25
N GLN A 13 13.44 -24.03 -47.39
CA GLN A 13 14.32 -24.50 -46.32
C GLN A 13 15.37 -23.43 -45.96
N ALA A 14 15.71 -23.31 -44.68
CA ALA A 14 17.09 -23.12 -44.22
C ALA A 14 17.23 -23.54 -42.74
N GLU A 15 18.13 -24.51 -42.50
CA GLU A 15 18.74 -24.92 -41.22
C GLU A 15 19.56 -23.73 -40.62
N GLU A 16 20.01 -23.59 -39.38
CA GLU A 16 20.44 -24.46 -38.26
C GLU A 16 20.69 -23.47 -37.07
N GLN A 17 20.52 -23.76 -35.78
CA GLN A 17 21.55 -24.29 -34.87
C GLN A 17 20.99 -24.33 -33.43
N LYS A 18 21.15 -25.46 -32.73
CA LYS A 18 20.88 -25.61 -31.30
C LYS A 18 22.10 -25.20 -30.49
N THR A 19 21.95 -24.22 -29.59
CA THR A 19 22.92 -23.94 -28.53
C THR A 19 22.31 -24.36 -27.20
N LEU A 20 22.89 -25.39 -26.58
CA LEU A 20 22.65 -25.80 -25.20
C LEU A 20 23.35 -24.80 -24.28
N THR A 21 22.57 -24.04 -23.51
CA THR A 21 23.08 -23.28 -22.37
C THR A 21 22.53 -23.91 -21.09
N ILE A 22 23.41 -24.57 -20.36
CA ILE A 22 23.18 -25.01 -18.99
C ILE A 22 23.27 -23.75 -18.12
N THR A 23 22.17 -23.39 -17.45
CA THR A 23 22.19 -22.37 -16.38
C THR A 23 21.75 -23.03 -15.09
N ASN A 24 22.63 -22.94 -14.09
CA ASN A 24 22.45 -23.48 -12.74
C ASN A 24 21.23 -22.84 -12.06
N ASP A 25 20.20 -23.66 -11.79
CA ASP A 25 19.11 -23.28 -10.91
C ASP A 25 19.56 -23.37 -9.45
N LEU A 26 19.61 -22.22 -8.77
CA LEU A 26 19.60 -22.16 -7.32
C LEU A 26 18.14 -22.21 -6.85
N VAL A 27 17.69 -23.40 -6.49
CA VAL A 27 16.39 -23.63 -5.85
C VAL A 27 16.52 -23.22 -4.38
N LEU A 28 15.77 -22.21 -3.96
CA LEU A 28 15.53 -21.90 -2.56
C LEU A 28 14.04 -22.07 -2.24
N ASP A 29 13.80 -22.76 -1.14
CA ASP A 29 12.51 -23.21 -0.60
C ASP A 29 11.65 -21.98 -0.24
N GLY A 30 10.55 -21.76 -0.98
CA GLY A 30 9.74 -20.53 -0.86
C GLY A 30 8.87 -20.18 -2.09
N GLY A 31 9.04 -20.85 -3.22
CA GLY A 31 7.97 -21.06 -4.19
C GLY A 31 7.39 -19.87 -4.97
N PHE A 32 8.02 -18.70 -5.00
CA PHE A 32 7.63 -17.62 -5.93
C PHE A 32 8.85 -17.08 -6.67
N ALA A 33 8.89 -17.32 -7.98
CA ALA A 33 9.89 -16.74 -8.86
C ALA A 33 9.60 -15.24 -9.02
N VAL A 34 10.62 -14.41 -8.81
CA VAL A 34 10.54 -12.98 -9.12
C VAL A 34 10.36 -12.85 -10.65
N PRO A 35 9.39 -12.06 -11.15
CA PRO A 35 9.28 -11.81 -12.58
C PRO A 35 10.61 -11.25 -13.11
N LYS A 36 11.10 -11.80 -14.23
CA LYS A 36 12.12 -11.12 -15.03
C LYS A 36 11.56 -9.75 -15.38
N GLU A 37 12.39 -8.70 -15.24
CA GLU A 37 12.07 -7.33 -15.63
C GLU A 37 11.20 -7.36 -16.89
N ALA A 38 9.92 -7.02 -16.72
CA ALA A 38 9.01 -6.86 -17.82
C ALA A 38 9.65 -5.84 -18.77
N SER A 39 9.52 -6.08 -20.07
CA SER A 39 9.97 -5.16 -21.12
C SER A 39 9.71 -3.70 -20.71
N ASN A 40 10.66 -2.82 -21.03
CA ASN A 40 10.67 -1.37 -20.74
C ASN A 40 9.46 -0.56 -21.31
N ASP A 41 8.38 -1.24 -21.68
CA ASP A 41 7.08 -0.77 -22.19
C ASP A 41 5.97 -0.80 -21.12
N GLY A 42 6.32 -0.94 -19.83
CA GLY A 42 5.36 -0.72 -18.74
C GLY A 42 4.80 0.70 -18.80
N PHE A 43 3.50 0.88 -18.53
CA PHE A 43 2.89 2.21 -18.49
C PHE A 43 3.56 3.04 -17.39
N LEU A 44 4.42 3.99 -17.79
CA LEU A 44 4.91 5.01 -16.88
C LEU A 44 3.74 5.93 -16.58
N ALA A 45 3.17 5.83 -15.37
CA ALA A 45 2.23 6.82 -14.87
C ALA A 45 2.87 8.20 -15.06
N PRO A 46 2.21 9.14 -15.76
CA PRO A 46 2.80 10.43 -16.03
C PRO A 46 3.09 11.13 -14.72
N GLU A 47 4.23 11.82 -14.60
CA GLU A 47 4.58 12.59 -13.40
C GLU A 47 3.57 13.72 -13.10
N ILE A 48 2.70 14.01 -14.07
CA ILE A 48 1.81 15.16 -14.12
C ILE A 48 0.43 14.67 -14.58
N ASN A 49 -0.62 15.05 -13.86
CA ASN A 49 -2.01 14.71 -14.22
C ASN A 49 -2.45 15.46 -15.50
N ALA A 50 -3.65 15.13 -16.00
CA ALA A 50 -4.21 15.72 -17.21
C ALA A 50 -4.39 17.25 -17.17
N PHE A 51 -4.25 17.87 -15.99
CA PHE A 51 -4.38 19.30 -15.74
C PHE A 51 -3.04 20.02 -15.58
N GLY A 52 -1.90 19.31 -15.70
CA GLY A 52 -0.58 19.93 -15.63
C GLY A 52 -0.01 20.03 -14.20
N HIS A 53 -0.60 19.36 -13.22
CA HIS A 53 -0.10 19.33 -11.83
C HIS A 53 0.61 18.01 -11.52
N SER A 54 1.69 18.06 -10.74
CA SER A 54 2.31 16.85 -10.22
C SER A 54 1.39 16.16 -9.22
N PHE A 55 1.34 14.83 -9.26
CA PHE A 55 0.62 14.06 -8.25
C PHE A 55 1.20 14.32 -6.85
N ARG A 56 0.32 14.43 -5.86
CA ARG A 56 0.66 14.69 -4.45
C ARG A 56 1.43 15.99 -4.22
N ASP A 57 1.01 17.07 -4.89
CA ASP A 57 1.51 18.42 -4.64
C ASP A 57 0.78 19.07 -3.45
N TYR A 58 1.41 19.02 -2.28
CA TYR A 58 0.90 19.65 -1.06
C TYR A 58 1.17 21.16 -0.97
N ASP A 59 1.97 21.72 -1.89
CA ASP A 59 2.38 23.12 -1.89
C ASP A 59 1.58 23.97 -2.91
N ALA A 60 0.90 23.36 -3.89
CA ALA A 60 0.03 24.04 -4.84
C ALA A 60 -1.15 24.76 -4.16
N GLU A 61 -1.30 26.07 -4.43
CA GLU A 61 -2.40 26.89 -3.91
C GLU A 61 -3.76 26.39 -4.42
N SER A 62 -4.51 25.68 -3.56
CA SER A 62 -5.87 25.23 -3.85
C SER A 62 -6.77 25.30 -2.60
N GLN A 63 -8.09 25.31 -2.80
CA GLN A 63 -9.02 25.23 -1.66
C GLN A 63 -8.90 23.89 -0.91
N ARG A 64 -8.51 22.82 -1.63
CA ARG A 64 -8.27 21.48 -1.09
C ARG A 64 -7.03 21.43 -0.20
N GLN A 65 -6.00 22.22 -0.51
CA GLN A 65 -4.76 22.30 0.28
C GLN A 65 -5.01 22.63 1.76
N LYS A 66 -5.91 23.57 2.06
CA LYS A 66 -6.23 23.93 3.46
C LYS A 66 -6.90 22.78 4.23
N THR A 67 -7.74 22.01 3.54
CA THR A 67 -8.38 20.83 4.11
C THR A 67 -7.34 19.74 4.40
N VAL A 68 -6.46 19.48 3.44
CA VAL A 68 -5.37 18.48 3.57
C VAL A 68 -4.37 18.88 4.66
N GLU A 69 -3.98 20.16 4.73
CA GLU A 69 -3.06 20.66 5.77
C GLU A 69 -3.69 20.53 7.17
N GLU A 70 -4.96 20.90 7.34
CA GLU A 70 -5.67 20.74 8.62
C GLU A 70 -5.88 19.27 8.98
N PHE A 71 -6.18 18.42 8.00
CA PHE A 71 -6.25 16.97 8.16
C PHE A 71 -4.95 16.44 8.75
N TYR A 72 -3.81 16.76 8.12
CA TYR A 72 -2.50 16.28 8.58
C TYR A 72 -2.12 16.92 9.91
N ARG A 73 -2.47 18.18 10.17
CA ARG A 73 -2.27 18.78 11.48
C ARG A 73 -2.97 17.97 12.58
N LEU A 74 -4.23 17.58 12.38
CA LEU A 74 -4.98 16.77 13.34
C LEU A 74 -4.40 15.36 13.46
N ASN A 75 -4.04 14.72 12.34
CA ASN A 75 -3.39 13.41 12.32
C ASN A 75 -2.12 13.43 13.17
N HIS A 76 -1.18 14.33 12.85
CA HIS A 76 0.12 14.40 13.52
C HIS A 76 0.01 14.75 15.00
N ILE A 77 -0.99 15.52 15.44
CA ILE A 77 -1.17 15.85 16.85
C ILE A 77 -1.78 14.68 17.65
N HIS A 78 -2.68 13.90 17.03
CA HIS A 78 -3.51 12.94 17.75
C HIS A 78 -3.12 11.47 17.55
N GLN A 79 -2.34 11.14 16.53
CA GLN A 79 -1.71 9.83 16.38
C GLN A 79 -0.57 9.69 17.39
N THR A 80 -0.88 9.13 18.55
CA THR A 80 0.09 8.81 19.62
C THR A 80 0.21 7.31 19.78
N TYR A 81 1.34 6.86 20.35
CA TYR A 81 1.58 5.44 20.63
C TYR A 81 0.43 4.84 21.45
N ASP A 82 -0.04 5.57 22.47
CA ASP A 82 -1.16 5.17 23.32
C ASP A 82 -2.50 5.16 22.57
N PHE A 83 -2.74 6.10 21.67
CA PHE A 83 -3.94 6.12 20.83
C PHE A 83 -4.00 4.88 19.95
N VAL A 84 -2.93 4.60 19.21
CA VAL A 84 -2.87 3.45 18.29
C VAL A 84 -2.96 2.14 19.05
N LYS A 85 -2.28 2.01 20.19
CA LYS A 85 -2.40 0.82 21.04
C LYS A 85 -3.86 0.53 21.40
N ARG A 86 -4.61 1.53 21.85
CA ARG A 86 -6.04 1.38 22.17
C ARG A 86 -6.87 1.01 20.94
N LYS A 87 -6.57 1.60 19.77
CA LYS A 87 -7.29 1.30 18.53
C LYS A 87 -7.04 -0.12 18.04
N ARG A 88 -5.81 -0.60 18.09
CA ARG A 88 -5.50 -2.01 17.81
C ARG A 88 -6.20 -2.97 18.77
N GLU A 89 -6.26 -2.65 20.07
CA GLU A 89 -7.00 -3.44 21.06
C GLU A 89 -8.53 -3.43 20.81
N GLU A 90 -9.07 -2.30 20.40
CA GLU A 90 -10.50 -2.12 20.11
C GLU A 90 -10.91 -2.85 18.83
N TYR A 91 -10.22 -2.60 17.72
CA TYR A 91 -10.59 -3.06 16.38
C TYR A 91 -10.01 -4.43 16.03
N GLY A 92 -8.96 -4.88 16.72
CA GLY A 92 -8.41 -6.23 16.55
C GLY A 92 -9.36 -7.35 16.97
N LYS A 93 -10.49 -7.03 17.62
CA LYS A 93 -11.57 -7.98 17.92
C LYS A 93 -12.39 -8.39 16.70
N LEU A 94 -12.40 -7.55 15.66
CA LEU A 94 -13.15 -7.75 14.42
C LEU A 94 -14.64 -8.10 14.65
N ASP A 95 -15.28 -7.40 15.58
CA ASP A 95 -16.65 -7.66 16.04
C ASP A 95 -17.67 -6.62 15.53
N LYS A 96 -17.34 -5.89 14.45
CA LYS A 96 -18.19 -4.81 13.90
C LYS A 96 -19.29 -5.37 12.99
N ILE A 97 -18.91 -5.91 11.85
CA ILE A 97 -19.83 -6.41 10.82
C ILE A 97 -19.16 -7.60 10.09
N GLU A 98 -19.96 -8.59 9.70
CA GLU A 98 -19.58 -9.64 8.75
C GLU A 98 -20.12 -9.26 7.36
N MET A 99 -19.23 -9.22 6.36
CA MET A 99 -19.58 -8.92 4.97
C MET A 99 -18.54 -9.50 4.01
N SER A 100 -18.93 -9.68 2.75
CA SER A 100 -18.03 -10.01 1.65
C SER A 100 -17.20 -8.80 1.21
N ILE A 101 -16.14 -9.07 0.44
CA ILE A 101 -15.29 -8.03 -0.17
C ILE A 101 -16.13 -7.09 -1.04
N TRP A 102 -17.06 -7.63 -1.84
CA TRP A 102 -17.87 -6.81 -2.74
C TRP A 102 -18.85 -5.91 -2.00
N GLU A 103 -19.52 -6.42 -0.95
CA GLU A 103 -20.36 -5.59 -0.08
C GLU A 103 -19.56 -4.47 0.59
N CYS A 104 -18.30 -4.73 0.94
CA CYS A 104 -17.38 -3.71 1.47
C CYS A 104 -17.06 -2.62 0.43
N CYS A 105 -16.80 -3.01 -0.83
CA CYS A 105 -16.60 -2.06 -1.93
C CYS A 105 -17.85 -1.19 -2.15
N GLU A 106 -19.04 -1.79 -2.15
CA GLU A 106 -20.30 -1.07 -2.30
C GLU A 106 -20.57 -0.11 -1.12
N LEU A 107 -20.23 -0.52 0.11
CA LEU A 107 -20.37 0.32 1.30
C LEU A 107 -19.51 1.59 1.24
N LEU A 108 -18.34 1.50 0.61
CA LEU A 108 -17.39 2.62 0.48
C LEU A 108 -17.69 3.54 -0.70
N ASN A 109 -18.68 3.24 -1.54
CA ASN A 109 -18.96 4.02 -2.74
C ASN A 109 -19.26 5.51 -2.45
N ASP A 110 -19.80 5.83 -1.28
CA ASP A 110 -20.13 7.21 -0.87
C ASP A 110 -19.04 7.88 -0.01
N VAL A 111 -17.88 7.25 0.16
CA VAL A 111 -16.76 7.79 0.95
C VAL A 111 -15.83 8.63 0.05
N ILE A 112 -15.53 9.84 0.51
CA ILE A 112 -14.55 10.75 -0.12
C ILE A 112 -13.35 10.91 0.83
N ASP A 113 -12.15 10.66 0.33
CA ASP A 113 -10.89 10.76 1.08
C ASP A 113 -10.40 12.22 1.15
N GLU A 114 -10.41 12.81 2.35
CA GLU A 114 -9.99 14.19 2.60
C GLU A 114 -8.47 14.39 2.63
N SER A 115 -7.68 13.30 2.70
CA SER A 115 -6.21 13.38 2.76
C SER A 115 -5.55 13.42 1.39
N ASP A 116 -6.25 12.91 0.38
CA ASP A 116 -5.77 12.83 -0.98
C ASP A 116 -5.94 14.19 -1.68
N PRO A 117 -4.87 14.84 -2.17
CA PRO A 117 -4.98 16.09 -2.93
C PRO A 117 -5.47 15.88 -4.38
N ASP A 118 -5.48 14.65 -4.88
CA ASP A 118 -5.72 14.27 -6.27
C ASP A 118 -7.08 13.59 -6.52
N LEU A 119 -7.70 12.96 -5.51
CA LEU A 119 -8.89 12.12 -5.69
C LEU A 119 -10.24 12.80 -5.37
N ASP A 120 -11.10 13.00 -6.37
CA ASP A 120 -12.52 13.39 -6.20
C ASP A 120 -13.51 12.27 -6.60
N GLU A 121 -13.00 11.07 -6.90
CA GLU A 121 -13.78 9.94 -7.43
C GLU A 121 -14.30 9.02 -6.30
N PRO A 122 -15.43 8.30 -6.53
CA PRO A 122 -15.91 7.27 -5.62
C PRO A 122 -14.84 6.21 -5.32
N GLN A 123 -14.76 5.77 -4.06
CA GLN A 123 -13.74 4.80 -3.64
C GLN A 123 -13.76 3.51 -4.47
N ILE A 124 -14.92 3.03 -4.93
CA ILE A 124 -15.00 1.82 -5.76
C ILE A 124 -14.30 1.99 -7.12
N GLU A 125 -14.33 3.20 -7.69
CA GLU A 125 -13.67 3.49 -8.97
C GLU A 125 -12.15 3.42 -8.79
N HIS A 126 -11.62 4.02 -7.72
CA HIS A 126 -10.20 3.93 -7.34
C HIS A 126 -9.73 2.47 -7.16
N LEU A 127 -10.50 1.65 -6.44
CA LEU A 127 -10.17 0.24 -6.21
C LEU A 127 -10.12 -0.55 -7.52
N LEU A 128 -11.09 -0.32 -8.42
CA LEU A 128 -11.15 -0.99 -9.73
C LEU A 128 -10.06 -0.49 -10.67
N GLN A 129 -9.77 0.81 -10.70
CA GLN A 129 -8.69 1.40 -11.48
C GLN A 129 -7.33 0.83 -11.07
N THR A 130 -7.07 0.76 -9.77
CA THR A 130 -5.84 0.17 -9.20
C THR A 130 -5.73 -1.30 -9.59
N ALA A 131 -6.79 -2.09 -9.37
CA ALA A 131 -6.79 -3.51 -9.70
C ALA A 131 -6.60 -3.78 -11.21
N GLU A 132 -7.26 -3.03 -12.08
CA GLU A 132 -7.16 -3.19 -13.53
C GLU A 132 -5.83 -2.70 -14.10
N ALA A 133 -5.25 -1.64 -13.55
CA ALA A 133 -3.90 -1.19 -13.92
C ALA A 133 -2.86 -2.27 -13.60
N ILE A 134 -2.91 -2.82 -12.39
CA ILE A 134 -2.04 -3.93 -11.99
C ILE A 134 -2.30 -5.16 -12.87
N ARG A 135 -3.57 -5.52 -13.13
CA ARG A 135 -3.92 -6.66 -13.99
C ARG A 135 -3.34 -6.54 -15.39
N LYS A 136 -3.29 -5.32 -15.93
CA LYS A 136 -2.72 -5.02 -17.24
C LYS A 136 -1.19 -5.16 -17.25
N ASP A 137 -0.52 -4.63 -16.23
CA ASP A 137 0.95 -4.58 -16.18
C ASP A 137 1.57 -5.89 -15.66
N TYR A 138 0.84 -6.64 -14.83
CA TYR A 138 1.29 -7.89 -14.18
C TYR A 138 0.25 -9.02 -14.36
N PRO A 139 -0.04 -9.46 -15.60
CA PRO A 139 -1.17 -10.35 -15.90
C PRO A 139 -1.10 -11.72 -15.22
N ASP A 140 0.09 -12.20 -14.87
CA ASP A 140 0.31 -13.51 -14.24
C ASP A 140 0.30 -13.46 -12.69
N GLU A 141 0.17 -12.27 -12.08
CA GLU A 141 0.20 -12.06 -10.63
C GLU A 141 -1.22 -11.77 -10.08
N ASP A 142 -2.12 -12.74 -10.19
CA ASP A 142 -3.54 -12.62 -9.81
C ASP A 142 -3.77 -12.14 -8.36
N TRP A 143 -2.94 -12.59 -7.42
CA TRP A 143 -2.95 -12.13 -6.03
C TRP A 143 -2.68 -10.63 -5.89
N LEU A 144 -1.89 -10.05 -6.80
CA LEU A 144 -1.57 -8.62 -6.80
C LEU A 144 -2.76 -7.81 -7.33
N HIS A 145 -3.54 -8.35 -8.27
CA HIS A 145 -4.77 -7.73 -8.75
C HIS A 145 -5.77 -7.61 -7.61
N LEU A 146 -5.97 -8.71 -6.87
CA LEU A 146 -6.83 -8.72 -5.69
C LEU A 146 -6.30 -7.80 -4.60
N THR A 147 -4.98 -7.74 -4.40
CA THR A 147 -4.36 -6.78 -3.46
C THR A 147 -4.72 -5.34 -3.84
N GLY A 148 -4.67 -4.99 -5.13
CA GLY A 148 -5.14 -3.70 -5.65
C GLY A 148 -6.62 -3.43 -5.37
N LEU A 149 -7.48 -4.44 -5.50
CA LEU A 149 -8.91 -4.27 -5.22
C LEU A 149 -9.21 -4.05 -3.73
N ILE A 150 -8.40 -4.59 -2.81
CA ILE A 150 -8.73 -4.62 -1.37
C ILE A 150 -7.91 -3.68 -0.50
N HIS A 151 -6.82 -3.09 -1.00
CA HIS A 151 -5.85 -2.34 -0.18
C HIS A 151 -6.50 -1.28 0.70
N ASP A 152 -7.48 -0.57 0.14
CA ASP A 152 -8.13 0.57 0.75
C ASP A 152 -9.44 0.23 1.49
N LEU A 153 -9.84 -1.05 1.54
CA LEU A 153 -11.09 -1.44 2.20
C LEU A 153 -11.08 -1.19 3.72
N GLY A 154 -9.91 -0.94 4.31
CA GLY A 154 -9.83 -0.48 5.70
C GLY A 154 -10.49 0.88 5.95
N LYS A 155 -10.80 1.64 4.90
CA LYS A 155 -11.55 2.91 4.98
C LYS A 155 -12.97 2.75 5.52
N VAL A 156 -13.49 1.52 5.66
CA VAL A 156 -14.78 1.26 6.31
C VAL A 156 -14.87 1.79 7.73
N LEU A 157 -13.73 2.05 8.39
CA LEU A 157 -13.67 2.72 9.69
C LEU A 157 -14.36 4.10 9.71
N LEU A 158 -14.51 4.75 8.55
CA LEU A 158 -15.27 6.00 8.38
C LEU A 158 -16.80 5.79 8.47
N HIS A 159 -17.27 4.57 8.17
CA HIS A 159 -18.68 4.27 8.19
C HIS A 159 -19.20 4.18 9.64
N PRO A 160 -20.38 4.73 9.97
CA PRO A 160 -20.91 4.73 11.34
C PRO A 160 -21.00 3.33 11.97
N SER A 161 -21.31 2.30 11.17
CA SER A 161 -21.39 0.92 11.66
C SER A 161 -20.05 0.32 12.10
N PHE A 162 -18.92 0.90 11.67
CA PHE A 162 -17.58 0.51 12.14
C PHE A 162 -17.06 1.42 13.24
N GLY A 163 -17.68 2.57 13.47
CA GLY A 163 -17.31 3.51 14.52
C GLY A 163 -17.35 4.97 14.10
N GLY A 164 -17.43 5.25 12.80
CA GLY A 164 -17.46 6.62 12.28
C GLY A 164 -16.24 7.42 12.72
N LEU A 165 -15.05 6.83 12.61
CA LEU A 165 -13.81 7.47 13.02
C LEU A 165 -13.58 8.74 12.19
N PRO A 166 -12.95 9.79 12.76
CA PRO A 166 -12.58 10.96 11.99
C PRO A 166 -11.55 10.56 10.92
N GLN A 167 -11.56 11.24 9.77
CA GLN A 167 -10.69 10.91 8.64
C GLN A 167 -9.21 10.82 9.03
N TRP A 168 -8.73 11.73 9.89
CA TRP A 168 -7.32 11.73 10.34
C TRP A 168 -6.90 10.44 11.06
N ALA A 169 -7.85 9.64 11.55
CA ALA A 169 -7.61 8.36 12.20
C ALA A 169 -7.87 7.15 11.27
N VAL A 170 -8.07 7.38 9.97
CA VAL A 170 -8.38 6.32 8.99
C VAL A 170 -7.50 6.43 7.75
N VAL A 171 -7.45 7.58 7.10
CA VAL A 171 -6.75 7.78 5.81
C VAL A 171 -5.42 8.51 5.99
N GLY A 172 -4.74 8.80 4.88
CA GLY A 172 -3.49 9.58 4.83
C GLY A 172 -2.22 8.76 5.04
N ASP A 173 -1.09 9.42 4.76
CA ASP A 173 0.24 8.83 4.88
C ASP A 173 0.54 8.37 6.31
N THR A 174 1.11 7.18 6.44
CA THR A 174 1.42 6.54 7.72
C THR A 174 2.89 6.73 8.11
N HIS A 175 3.15 6.67 9.41
CA HIS A 175 4.50 6.78 9.96
C HIS A 175 4.68 6.01 11.28
N PRO A 176 5.91 5.67 11.69
CA PRO A 176 6.18 5.02 12.96
C PRO A 176 5.93 5.93 14.16
N LEU A 177 5.40 5.33 15.22
CA LEU A 177 5.26 5.91 16.55
C LEU A 177 6.27 5.25 17.48
N GLY A 178 6.59 5.90 18.61
CA GLY A 178 7.54 5.34 19.58
C GLY A 178 9.02 5.50 19.19
N CYS A 179 9.32 6.19 18.09
CA CYS A 179 10.64 6.69 17.72
C CYS A 179 10.52 8.11 17.16
N ALA A 180 11.65 8.76 16.86
CA ALA A 180 11.65 10.13 16.37
C ALA A 180 10.90 10.24 15.02
N PHE A 181 10.13 11.32 14.88
CA PHE A 181 9.46 11.67 13.62
C PHE A 181 10.48 12.24 12.63
N ASP A 182 10.62 11.59 11.47
CA ASP A 182 11.54 11.96 10.41
C ASP A 182 11.01 13.14 9.60
N GLU A 183 11.88 14.07 9.21
CA GLU A 183 11.51 15.29 8.47
C GLU A 183 10.88 15.02 7.10
N SER A 184 11.02 13.81 6.56
CA SER A 184 10.36 13.39 5.31
C SER A 184 8.85 13.16 5.44
N ILE A 185 8.30 13.14 6.66
CA ILE A 185 6.85 13.05 6.88
C ILE A 185 6.19 14.37 6.45
N VAL A 186 5.12 14.27 5.67
CA VAL A 186 4.36 15.43 5.16
C VAL A 186 3.91 16.34 6.31
N HIS A 187 4.08 17.66 6.15
CA HIS A 187 3.76 18.66 7.19
C HIS A 187 4.36 18.39 8.59
N HIS A 188 5.60 17.87 8.65
CA HIS A 188 6.34 17.54 9.88
C HIS A 188 6.26 18.59 11.01
N LYS A 189 6.21 19.89 10.66
CA LYS A 189 6.07 21.01 11.61
C LYS A 189 4.97 20.83 12.67
N TYR A 190 3.90 20.08 12.38
CA TYR A 190 2.80 19.88 13.30
C TYR A 190 3.05 18.87 14.42
N PHE A 191 4.11 18.05 14.32
CA PHE A 191 4.49 17.15 15.40
C PHE A 191 4.89 17.87 16.68
N GLU A 192 5.27 19.15 16.64
CA GLU A 192 5.52 19.95 17.86
C GLU A 192 4.30 19.95 18.80
N GLY A 193 3.08 19.80 18.27
CA GLY A 193 1.85 19.67 19.06
C GLY A 193 1.54 18.26 19.57
N ASN A 194 2.28 17.23 19.13
CA ASN A 194 2.06 15.84 19.54
C ASN A 194 2.72 15.59 20.92
N PRO A 195 2.01 15.02 21.91
CA PRO A 195 2.59 14.73 23.22
C PRO A 195 3.78 13.75 23.17
N ASP A 196 3.85 12.88 22.16
CA ASP A 196 4.96 11.93 21.98
C ASP A 196 6.23 12.59 21.43
N TYR A 197 6.13 13.77 20.82
CA TYR A 197 7.27 14.49 20.24
C TYR A 197 8.35 14.85 21.27
N HIS A 198 7.91 15.24 22.48
CA HIS A 198 8.81 15.57 23.59
C HIS A 198 9.04 14.40 24.55
N ASN A 199 8.55 13.20 24.23
CA ASN A 199 8.74 12.03 25.08
C ASN A 199 10.20 11.53 25.00
N PRO A 200 10.96 11.52 26.10
CA PRO A 200 12.36 11.11 26.09
C PRO A 200 12.58 9.64 25.73
N ALA A 201 11.55 8.79 25.81
CA ALA A 201 11.63 7.41 25.36
C ALA A 201 11.54 7.28 23.83
N TYR A 202 10.91 8.25 23.15
CA TYR A 202 10.58 8.18 21.72
C TYR A 202 11.47 9.09 20.87
N ASN A 203 12.03 10.17 21.43
CA ASN A 203 12.73 11.22 20.68
C ASN A 203 14.14 10.84 20.14
N THR A 204 14.48 9.55 20.06
CA THR A 204 15.72 9.07 19.43
C THR A 204 15.40 8.32 18.14
N LYS A 205 16.43 8.12 17.29
CA LYS A 205 16.27 7.46 15.98
C LYS A 205 15.54 6.11 16.04
N CYS A 206 15.80 5.30 17.06
CA CYS A 206 15.10 4.03 17.27
C CYS A 206 14.04 4.10 18.37
N GLY A 207 14.08 5.11 19.25
CA GLY A 207 13.16 5.22 20.38
C GLY A 207 13.12 3.94 21.21
N ILE A 208 11.95 3.30 21.29
CA ILE A 208 11.75 2.03 22.00
C ILE A 208 12.14 0.78 21.19
N TYR A 209 12.50 0.91 19.92
CA TYR A 209 12.80 -0.21 19.03
C TYR A 209 14.29 -0.55 19.02
N SER A 210 14.59 -1.81 18.69
CA SER A 210 15.94 -2.20 18.28
C SER A 210 16.13 -2.00 16.77
N GLU A 211 17.36 -1.69 16.37
CA GLU A 211 17.74 -1.63 14.95
C GLU A 211 17.50 -3.00 14.28
N GLY A 212 16.91 -2.98 13.08
CA GLY A 212 16.56 -4.17 12.32
C GLY A 212 15.51 -5.07 12.98
N CYS A 213 14.68 -4.55 13.90
CA CYS A 213 13.64 -5.33 14.58
C CYS A 213 12.57 -5.90 13.64
N GLY A 214 12.44 -5.33 12.44
CA GLY A 214 11.39 -5.67 11.49
C GLY A 214 10.16 -4.80 11.65
N LEU A 215 9.58 -4.35 10.54
CA LEU A 215 8.43 -3.44 10.54
C LEU A 215 7.21 -4.04 11.22
N ASP A 216 7.09 -5.37 11.27
CA ASP A 216 6.02 -6.06 11.99
C ASP A 216 6.03 -5.76 13.51
N ASN A 217 7.20 -5.42 14.07
CA ASN A 217 7.40 -5.06 15.48
C ASN A 217 7.34 -3.55 15.73
N VAL A 218 7.15 -2.74 14.68
CA VAL A 218 7.05 -1.29 14.77
C VAL A 218 5.57 -0.90 14.85
N MET A 219 5.23 -0.04 15.81
CA MET A 219 3.91 0.58 15.86
C MET A 219 3.85 1.68 14.79
N ILE A 220 3.00 1.48 13.80
CA ILE A 220 2.68 2.50 12.77
C ILE A 220 1.38 3.19 13.19
N THR A 221 1.17 4.44 12.77
CA THR A 221 -0.11 5.16 12.93
C THR A 221 -1.32 4.29 12.59
N TRP A 222 -2.42 4.46 13.33
CA TRP A 222 -3.65 3.72 13.08
C TRP A 222 -4.37 4.26 11.85
N GLY A 223 -4.85 3.36 10.99
CA GLY A 223 -5.58 3.70 9.79
C GLY A 223 -6.07 2.48 9.00
N HIS A 224 -6.47 2.71 7.76
CA HIS A 224 -6.99 1.70 6.83
C HIS A 224 -5.97 0.60 6.55
N ASP A 225 -4.68 0.91 6.36
CA ASP A 225 -3.61 -0.08 6.16
C ASP A 225 -3.60 -1.15 7.27
N ASP A 226 -3.47 -0.69 8.52
CA ASP A 226 -3.29 -1.57 9.67
C ASP A 226 -4.57 -2.34 10.00
N TYR A 227 -5.72 -1.69 9.85
CA TYR A 227 -7.01 -2.36 10.02
C TYR A 227 -7.25 -3.42 8.95
N MET A 228 -6.99 -3.13 7.66
CA MET A 228 -7.18 -4.09 6.59
C MET A 228 -6.18 -5.26 6.69
N TYR A 229 -4.95 -4.99 7.13
CA TYR A 229 -3.99 -6.05 7.48
C TYR A 229 -4.52 -6.96 8.59
N LEU A 230 -5.09 -6.41 9.67
CA LEU A 230 -5.70 -7.20 10.75
C LEU A 230 -6.88 -8.02 10.24
N VAL A 231 -7.77 -7.43 9.44
CA VAL A 231 -8.90 -8.12 8.81
C VAL A 231 -8.41 -9.30 7.98
N ALA A 232 -7.43 -9.10 7.09
CA ALA A 232 -6.90 -10.15 6.23
C ALA A 232 -6.22 -11.28 7.04
N LYS A 233 -5.43 -10.92 8.06
CA LYS A 233 -4.70 -11.86 8.90
C LYS A 233 -5.64 -12.73 9.75
N GLU A 234 -6.58 -12.14 10.45
CA GLU A 234 -7.48 -12.85 11.36
C GLU A 234 -8.56 -13.65 10.61
N ASN A 235 -8.95 -13.22 9.40
CA ASN A 235 -9.77 -14.03 8.49
C ASN A 235 -8.97 -15.13 7.77
N LYS A 236 -7.67 -15.30 8.10
CA LYS A 236 -6.80 -16.36 7.57
C LYS A 236 -6.74 -16.36 6.04
N THR A 237 -6.52 -15.19 5.46
CA THR A 237 -6.36 -15.04 4.01
C THR A 237 -5.32 -16.03 3.45
N THR A 238 -5.55 -16.46 2.21
CA THR A 238 -4.59 -17.27 1.44
C THR A 238 -3.66 -16.41 0.59
N LEU A 239 -3.77 -15.07 0.66
CA LEU A 239 -2.86 -14.16 -0.02
C LEU A 239 -1.42 -14.35 0.48
N PRO A 240 -0.41 -14.16 -0.39
CA PRO A 240 0.98 -14.32 -0.01
C PRO A 240 1.42 -13.23 0.98
N PRO A 241 2.50 -13.44 1.75
CA PRO A 241 3.04 -12.43 2.67
C PRO A 241 3.32 -11.07 2.01
N ALA A 242 3.70 -11.06 0.74
CA ALA A 242 3.91 -9.84 -0.05
C ALA A 242 2.64 -8.97 -0.16
N ALA A 243 1.47 -9.59 -0.33
CA ALA A 243 0.19 -8.88 -0.36
C ALA A 243 -0.12 -8.20 0.98
N LEU A 244 0.08 -8.94 2.08
CA LEU A 244 -0.12 -8.40 3.43
C LEU A 244 0.86 -7.27 3.74
N PHE A 245 2.10 -7.37 3.25
CA PHE A 245 3.08 -6.29 3.37
C PHE A 245 2.66 -5.05 2.58
N ILE A 246 2.14 -5.21 1.35
CA ILE A 246 1.58 -4.11 0.58
C ILE A 246 0.43 -3.46 1.35
N ILE A 247 -0.59 -4.23 1.73
CA ILE A 247 -1.77 -3.71 2.43
C ILE A 247 -1.38 -2.92 3.69
N ARG A 248 -0.40 -3.41 4.45
CA ARG A 248 -0.01 -2.79 5.72
C ARG A 248 0.85 -1.53 5.57
N TYR A 249 1.54 -1.34 4.45
CA TYR A 249 2.57 -0.30 4.31
C TYR A 249 2.46 0.54 3.03
N HIS A 250 1.37 0.42 2.25
CA HIS A 250 1.17 1.20 1.02
C HIS A 250 0.98 2.70 1.27
N SER A 251 0.55 3.08 2.46
CA SER A 251 0.51 4.49 2.88
C SER A 251 1.81 4.95 3.58
N PHE A 252 2.83 4.09 3.73
CA PHE A 252 4.06 4.43 4.46
C PHE A 252 5.07 5.18 3.56
N TYR A 253 4.66 6.33 3.02
CA TYR A 253 5.41 7.13 2.06
C TYR A 253 6.83 7.52 2.51
N PRO A 254 7.07 7.94 3.77
CA PRO A 254 8.43 8.18 4.25
C PRO A 254 9.39 7.01 3.99
N LEU A 255 8.91 5.78 4.08
CA LEU A 255 9.70 4.58 3.80
C LEU A 255 9.90 4.36 2.30
N HIS A 256 8.82 4.20 1.53
CA HIS A 256 8.92 3.72 0.13
C HIS A 256 9.15 4.82 -0.91
N ARG A 257 9.00 6.11 -0.55
CA ARG A 257 9.34 7.25 -1.40
C ARG A 257 10.65 7.90 -0.97
N CYS A 258 10.86 8.12 0.33
CA CYS A 258 12.00 8.90 0.84
C CYS A 258 13.15 8.03 1.39
N GLY A 259 12.93 6.73 1.64
CA GLY A 259 13.95 5.84 2.21
C GLY A 259 14.20 6.05 3.71
N ALA A 260 13.33 6.80 4.40
CA ALA A 260 13.37 6.94 5.85
C ALA A 260 13.02 5.62 6.54
N TYR A 261 13.37 5.50 7.82
CA TYR A 261 13.05 4.33 8.67
C TYR A 261 13.62 2.97 8.22
N THR A 262 14.50 2.93 7.22
CA THR A 262 15.16 1.70 6.75
C THR A 262 16.02 1.01 7.81
N HIS A 263 16.44 1.72 8.86
CA HIS A 263 17.13 1.15 10.02
C HIS A 263 16.24 0.25 10.89
N LEU A 264 14.91 0.31 10.76
CA LEU A 264 13.99 -0.57 11.49
C LEU A 264 13.70 -1.87 10.73
N MET A 265 14.00 -1.93 9.43
CA MET A 265 13.69 -3.06 8.56
C MET A 265 14.61 -4.27 8.81
N ASN A 266 14.02 -5.46 8.79
CA ASN A 266 14.76 -6.72 8.70
C ASN A 266 14.95 -7.16 7.22
N GLU A 267 15.58 -8.31 6.97
CA GLU A 267 15.81 -8.80 5.61
C GLU A 267 14.51 -9.13 4.85
N GLN A 268 13.50 -9.65 5.54
CA GLN A 268 12.20 -9.96 4.93
C GLN A 268 11.45 -8.70 4.48
N ASP A 269 11.53 -7.62 5.26
CA ASP A 269 10.98 -6.33 4.86
C ASP A 269 11.68 -5.81 3.61
N LYS A 270 13.02 -5.90 3.56
CA LYS A 270 13.82 -5.45 2.40
C LYS A 270 13.44 -6.21 1.12
N GLU A 271 13.21 -7.51 1.22
CA GLU A 271 12.72 -8.31 0.11
C GLU A 271 11.30 -7.92 -0.30
N SER A 272 10.42 -7.61 0.66
CA SER A 272 9.03 -7.24 0.40
C SER A 272 8.88 -5.83 -0.19
N MET A 273 9.84 -4.93 0.07
CA MET A 273 9.86 -3.59 -0.52
C MET A 273 9.85 -3.58 -2.05
N LYS A 274 10.30 -4.65 -2.72
CA LYS A 274 10.22 -4.74 -4.19
C LYS A 274 8.77 -4.71 -4.66
N TRP A 275 7.88 -5.40 -3.94
CA TRP A 275 6.45 -5.48 -4.24
C TRP A 275 5.74 -4.17 -3.88
N LEU A 276 6.10 -3.55 -2.75
CA LEU A 276 5.58 -2.24 -2.38
C LEU A 276 5.94 -1.15 -3.40
N LYS A 277 7.14 -1.23 -4.01
CA LYS A 277 7.55 -0.31 -5.08
C LYS A 277 6.81 -0.56 -6.39
N ILE A 278 6.43 -1.81 -6.67
CA ILE A 278 5.61 -2.18 -7.83
C ILE A 278 4.18 -1.65 -7.66
N PHE A 279 3.63 -1.70 -6.45
CA PHE A 279 2.25 -1.33 -6.15
C PHE A 279 1.95 0.19 -6.28
N LYS A 280 2.94 1.04 -6.60
CA LYS A 280 2.79 2.49 -6.63
C LYS A 280 1.81 2.97 -7.73
N TYR A 281 0.53 3.03 -7.40
CA TYR A 281 -0.53 3.70 -8.15
C TYR A 281 -1.31 4.59 -7.20
#